data_AF-A0A268BUZ8-F1
#
_entry.id   AF-A0A268BUZ8-F1
#
_cell.length_a   1.000
_cell.length_b   1.000
_cell.length_c   1.000
_cell.angle_alpha   90.00
_cell.angle_beta   90.00
_cell.angle_gamma   90.00
#
_symmetry.space_group_name_H-M   'P 1'
#
loop_
_entity.id
_entity.type
_entity.pdbx_description
1 polymer ?
#
loop_
_entity_poly.entity_id
_entity_poly.type
_entity_poly.pdbx_seq_one_letter_code
_entity_poly.pdbx_strand_id
1 'polypeptide(L)'
;MTVLIIVLGQFFYIASAPIFSKTNRAKEYSYLAINLAYILLITLYYSNRIEMTNNTFLLITILVYIPVAYQILNKNKQKKQA
;
A
#
# COMPACT_ATOMS: atom_id res chain seq x y z
N MET A 1 -0.83 17.98 -0.42
CA MET A 1 0.33 17.36 -1.10
C MET A 1 0.58 15.90 -0.70
N THR A 2 0.51 15.55 0.59
CA THR A 2 0.74 14.18 1.12
C THR A 2 -0.23 13.12 0.58
N VAL A 3 -1.51 13.46 0.40
CA VAL A 3 -2.52 12.54 -0.16
C VAL A 3 -2.15 12.09 -1.57
N LEU A 4 -1.63 13.00 -2.40
CA LEU A 4 -1.26 12.72 -3.78
C LEU A 4 -0.11 11.70 -3.86
N ILE A 5 0.89 11.84 -2.97
CA ILE A 5 2.05 10.93 -2.87
C ILE A 5 1.58 9.53 -2.46
N ILE A 6 0.67 9.46 -1.49
CA ILE A 6 0.14 8.17 -1.02
C ILE A 6 -0.65 7.47 -2.14
N VAL A 7 -1.52 8.19 -2.83
CA VAL A 7 -2.30 7.64 -3.95
C VAL A 7 -1.40 7.20 -5.11
N LEU A 8 -0.39 8.00 -5.47
CA LEU A 8 0.57 7.63 -6.52
C LEU A 8 1.35 6.36 -6.17
N GLY A 9 1.81 6.21 -4.92
CA GLY A 9 2.48 4.99 -4.46
C GLY A 9 1.61 3.74 -4.62
N GLN A 10 0.30 3.88 -4.38
CA GLN A 10 -0.66 2.79 -4.52
C GLN A 10 -0.93 2.41 -5.97
N PHE A 11 -1.04 3.40 -6.86
CA PHE A 11 -1.16 3.15 -8.30
C PHE A 11 0.07 2.44 -8.88
N PHE A 12 1.28 2.80 -8.45
CA PHE A 12 2.50 2.08 -8.84
C PHE A 12 2.49 0.62 -8.38
N TYR A 13 1.98 0.34 -7.17
CA TYR A 13 1.83 -1.02 -6.67
C TYR A 13 0.83 -1.83 -7.50
N ILE A 14 -0.33 -1.24 -7.81
CA ILE A 14 -1.35 -1.84 -8.67
C ILE A 14 -0.82 -2.10 -10.08
N ALA A 15 -0.08 -1.15 -10.66
CA ALA A 15 0.53 -1.31 -11.99
C ALA A 15 1.57 -2.45 -12.03
N SER A 16 2.18 -2.79 -10.89
CA SER A 16 3.12 -3.91 -10.78
C SER A 16 2.46 -5.28 -10.58
N ALA A 17 1.13 -5.33 -10.44
CA ALA A 17 0.37 -6.57 -10.26
C ALA A 17 0.50 -7.64 -11.37
N PRO A 18 0.69 -7.29 -12.66
CA PRO A 18 0.92 -8.28 -13.72
C PRO A 18 2.22 -9.09 -13.54
N ILE A 19 3.13 -8.65 -12.68
CA ILE A 19 4.47 -9.23 -12.47
C ILE A 19 4.50 -10.15 -11.24
N PHE A 20 3.38 -10.32 -10.53
CA PHE A 20 3.31 -11.16 -9.34
C PHE A 20 3.58 -12.63 -9.65
N SER A 21 4.54 -13.24 -8.93
CA SER A 21 4.92 -14.64 -9.14
C SER A 21 3.73 -15.56 -8.86
N LYS A 22 3.57 -16.62 -9.67
CA LYS A 22 2.48 -17.59 -9.51
C LYS A 22 2.45 -18.21 -8.11
N THR A 23 3.60 -18.35 -7.46
CA THR A 23 3.77 -18.96 -6.14
C THR A 23 3.19 -18.11 -5.00
N ASN A 24 3.12 -16.80 -5.14
CA ASN A 24 2.63 -15.87 -4.10
C ASN A 24 1.39 -15.06 -4.53
N ARG A 25 0.76 -15.43 -5.65
CA ARG A 25 -0.36 -14.70 -6.25
C ARG A 25 -1.45 -14.31 -5.25
N ALA A 26 -1.91 -15.27 -4.44
CA ALA A 26 -2.97 -15.01 -3.46
C ALA A 26 -2.55 -13.94 -2.43
N LYS A 27 -1.30 -13.98 -1.95
CA LYS A 27 -0.77 -12.99 -1.01
C LYS A 27 -0.66 -11.62 -1.64
N GLU A 28 -0.13 -11.53 -2.86
CA GLU A 28 0.04 -10.27 -3.59
C GLU A 28 -1.32 -9.65 -3.98
N TYR A 29 -2.31 -10.47 -4.37
CA TYR A 29 -3.68 -9.99 -4.62
C TYR A 29 -4.41 -9.55 -3.34
N SER A 30 -4.24 -10.26 -2.22
CA SER A 30 -4.75 -9.77 -0.93
C SER A 30 -4.09 -8.45 -0.53
N TYR A 31 -2.80 -8.30 -0.83
CA TYR A 31 -2.05 -7.06 -0.64
C TYR A 31 -2.61 -5.92 -1.49
N LEU A 32 -2.91 -6.20 -2.74
CA LEU A 32 -3.56 -5.27 -3.66
C LEU A 32 -4.92 -4.80 -3.14
N ALA A 33 -5.74 -5.73 -2.63
CA ALA A 33 -7.06 -5.43 -2.08
C ALA A 33 -6.98 -4.52 -0.84
N ILE A 34 -6.04 -4.78 0.07
CA ILE A 34 -5.79 -3.94 1.25
C ILE A 34 -5.40 -2.51 0.83
N ASN A 35 -4.53 -2.40 -0.18
CA ASN A 35 -4.07 -1.11 -0.71
C ASN A 35 -5.21 -0.32 -1.39
N LEU A 36 -6.07 -0.99 -2.17
CA LEU A 36 -7.27 -0.39 -2.76
C LEU A 36 -8.28 0.06 -1.68
N ALA A 37 -8.53 -0.78 -0.66
CA ALA A 37 -9.39 -0.44 0.46
C ALA A 37 -8.85 0.78 1.24
N TYR A 38 -7.52 0.88 1.36
CA TYR A 38 -6.88 2.02 2.00
C TYR A 38 -6.99 3.31 1.18
N ILE A 39 -6.91 3.26 -0.16
CA ILE A 39 -7.21 4.43 -1.01
C ILE A 39 -8.65 4.91 -0.79
N LEU A 40 -9.60 3.98 -0.71
CA LEU A 40 -10.99 4.31 -0.42
C LEU A 40 -11.14 4.95 0.97
N LEU A 41 -10.47 4.40 1.98
CA LEU A 41 -10.46 4.95 3.34
C LEU A 41 -9.93 6.40 3.35
N ILE A 42 -8.82 6.68 2.66
CA ILE A 42 -8.28 8.03 2.52
C ILE A 42 -9.30 8.95 1.86
N THR A 43 -9.91 8.50 0.77
CA THR A 43 -10.90 9.30 0.02
C THR A 43 -12.10 9.65 0.90
N LEU A 44 -12.62 8.68 1.64
CA LEU A 44 -13.76 8.89 2.55
C LEU A 44 -13.40 9.78 3.73
N TYR A 45 -12.19 9.62 4.28
CA TYR A 45 -11.67 10.45 5.37
C TYR A 45 -11.54 11.92 4.94
N TYR A 46 -10.88 12.21 3.81
CA TYR A 46 -10.72 13.59 3.31
C TYR A 46 -12.01 14.18 2.72
N SER A 47 -13.02 13.35 2.42
CA SER A 47 -14.36 13.80 2.03
C SER A 47 -15.28 14.07 3.24
N ASN A 48 -14.76 13.99 4.46
CA ASN A 48 -15.54 14.11 5.71
C ASN A 48 -16.73 13.14 5.78
N ARG A 49 -16.63 11.97 5.11
CA ARG A 49 -17.67 10.92 5.13
C ARG A 49 -17.48 9.95 6.30
N ILE A 50 -16.32 9.97 6.94
CA ILE A 50 -15.98 9.16 8.10
C ILE A 50 -15.28 10.07 9.11
N GLU A 51 -15.75 10.05 10.36
CA GLU A 51 -15.04 10.67 11.47
C GLU A 51 -14.00 9.69 12.02
N MET A 52 -12.73 10.07 11.92
CA MET A 52 -11.62 9.28 12.44
C MET A 52 -10.57 10.22 13.02
N THR A 53 -9.98 9.86 14.15
CA THR A 53 -8.92 10.69 14.74
C THR A 53 -7.66 10.64 13.88
N ASN A 54 -6.89 11.73 13.87
CA ASN A 54 -5.61 11.79 13.15
C ASN A 54 -4.65 10.67 13.57
N ASN A 55 -4.65 10.30 14.86
CA ASN A 55 -3.82 9.22 15.39
C ASN A 55 -4.23 7.85 14.84
N THR A 56 -5.54 7.58 14.75
CA THR A 56 -6.05 6.34 14.16
C THR A 56 -5.71 6.28 12.66
N PHE A 57 -5.90 7.38 11.92
CA PHE A 57 -5.54 7.46 10.51
C PHE A 57 -4.03 7.21 10.30
N LEU A 58 -3.18 7.82 11.11
CA LEU A 58 -1.73 7.63 11.07
C LEU A 58 -1.34 6.18 11.37
N LEU A 59 -1.95 5.55 12.37
CA LEU A 59 -1.69 4.16 12.72
C LEU A 59 -2.02 3.22 11.55
N ILE A 60 -3.20 3.37 10.94
CA ILE A 60 -3.62 2.57 9.78
C ILE A 60 -2.66 2.79 8.60
N THR A 61 -2.25 4.03 8.37
CA THR A 61 -1.28 4.39 7.34
C THR A 61 0.04 3.64 7.52
N ILE A 62 0.58 3.61 8.74
CA ILE A 62 1.80 2.89 9.07
C ILE A 62 1.64 1.38 8.82
N LEU A 63 0.54 0.78 9.29
CA LEU A 63 0.29 -0.65 9.14
C LEU A 63 0.20 -1.10 7.68
N VAL A 64 -0.39 -0.28 6.81
CA VAL A 64 -0.47 -0.57 5.37
C VAL A 64 0.88 -0.38 4.67
N TYR A 65 1.71 0.58 5.11
CA TYR A 65 2.99 0.87 4.47
C TYR A 65 4.16 -0.04 4.91
N ILE A 66 4.17 -0.58 6.14
CA ILE A 66 5.23 -1.48 6.64
C ILE A 66 5.57 -2.60 5.63
N PRO A 67 4.61 -3.38 5.14
CA PRO A 67 4.87 -4.48 4.20
C PRO A 67 5.29 -4.01 2.80
N VAL A 68 4.85 -2.84 2.34
CA VAL A 68 5.39 -2.21 1.11
C VAL A 68 6.86 -1.88 1.31
N ALA A 69 7.22 -1.27 2.45
CA ALA A 69 8.60 -0.98 2.81
C ALA A 69 9.44 -2.27 2.94
N TYR A 70 8.88 -3.32 3.55
CA TYR A 70 9.53 -4.63 3.65
C TYR A 70 9.81 -5.23 2.27
N GLN A 71 8.85 -5.21 1.34
CA GLN A 71 9.05 -5.70 -0.02
C GLN A 71 10.14 -4.90 -0.76
N ILE A 72 10.18 -3.58 -0.64
CA ILE A 72 11.21 -2.73 -1.27
C ILE A 72 12.60 -3.06 -0.71
N LEU A 73 12.73 -3.17 0.62
CA LEU A 73 14.00 -3.51 1.27
C LEU A 73 14.48 -4.91 0.87
N ASN A 74 13.58 -5.89 0.76
CA ASN A 74 13.94 -7.25 0.38
C ASN A 74 14.30 -7.38 -1.12
N LYS A 75 13.62 -6.67 -2.01
CA LYS A 75 14.00 -6.60 -3.44
C LYS A 75 15.40 -6.02 -3.63
N ASN A 76 15.79 -5.04 -2.82
CA ASN A 76 17.13 -4.46 -2.84
C ASN A 76 18.21 -5.40 -2.28
N LYS A 77 17.88 -6.26 -1.31
CA LYS A 77 18.79 -7.31 -0.83
C LYS A 77 19.02 -8.39 -1.88
N GLN A 78 17.97 -8.82 -2.58
CA GLN A 78 18.09 -9.82 -3.66
C GLN A 78 18.91 -9.28 -4.85
N LYS A 79 18.76 -8.01 -5.22
CA LYS A 79 19.60 -7.37 -6.26
C LYS A 79 21.08 -7.19 -5.87
N LYS A 80 21.42 -7.21 -4.58
CA LYS A 80 22.81 -7.11 -4.11
C LYS A 80 23.51 -8.47 -4.00
N GLN A 81 22.78 -9.57 -4.14
CA GLN A 81 23.32 -10.94 -4.05
C GLN A 81 23.33 -11.68 -5.39
N ALA A 82 22.83 -11.06 -6.46
CA ALA A 82 22.93 -11.54 -7.85
C ALA A 82 23.99 -10.72 -8.60
#